data_AF-A0A7Y2H8M9-F1
#
_entry.id   AF-A0A7Y2H8M9-F1
#
_cell.length_a   1.000
_cell.length_b   1.000
_cell.length_c   1.000
_cell.angle_alpha   90.00
_cell.angle_beta   90.00
_cell.angle_gamma   90.00
#
_symmetry.space_group_name_H-M   'P 1'
#
loop_
_entity.id
_entity.type
_entity.pdbx_description
1 polymer ?
#
loop_
_entity_poly.entity_id
_entity_poly.type
_entity_poly.pdbx_seq_one_letter_code
_entity_poly.pdbx_strand_id
1 'polypeptide(L)'
;MKWKGLIIVGLVLSSIFLGAYYPNVNYSQKESLILNAVINYLDVLHFKPKSIDDDFSSQAFDEFIESVDPGKRFLIQSEIDQLSIYRDKIDDNVRNRSFEFFDAAYDIILSSRSRAEAIFNEMIENDFETEGKEFMEMDSKKRAHATTESELKDVWKKLLHFDIITRLEDKLKSQEEAKENES
;
A
#
# COMPACT_ATOMS: atom_id res chain seq x y z
N MET A 1 -7.23 -10.78 61.81
CA MET A 1 -7.05 -9.84 60.68
C MET A 1 -5.85 -10.13 59.76
N LYS A 2 -5.02 -11.17 59.98
CA LYS A 2 -3.77 -11.37 59.20
C LYS A 2 -3.91 -12.19 57.90
N TRP A 3 -5.02 -12.91 57.70
CA TRP A 3 -5.17 -13.82 56.56
C TRP A 3 -5.61 -13.13 55.26
N LYS A 4 -6.33 -12.00 55.37
CA LYS A 4 -6.74 -11.20 54.21
C LYS A 4 -5.54 -10.61 53.44
N GLY A 5 -4.46 -10.24 54.15
CA GLY A 5 -3.22 -9.78 53.53
C GLY A 5 -2.48 -10.87 52.76
N LEU A 6 -2.50 -12.11 53.26
CA LEU A 6 -1.87 -13.26 52.60
C LEU A 6 -2.60 -13.65 51.30
N ILE A 7 -3.92 -13.51 51.25
CA ILE A 7 -4.71 -13.75 50.04
C ILE A 7 -4.38 -12.71 48.95
N ILE A 8 -4.24 -11.44 49.33
CA ILE A 8 -3.87 -10.36 48.40
C ILE A 8 -2.45 -10.59 47.87
N VAL A 9 -1.50 -10.97 48.73
CA VAL A 9 -0.13 -11.30 48.31
C VAL A 9 -0.11 -12.51 47.37
N GLY A 10 -0.92 -13.54 47.63
CA GLY A 10 -1.06 -14.69 46.75
C GLY A 10 -1.64 -14.34 45.38
N LEU A 11 -2.64 -13.47 45.32
CA LEU A 11 -3.21 -12.98 44.05
C LEU A 11 -2.20 -12.13 43.27
N VAL A 12 -1.46 -11.25 43.93
CA VAL A 12 -0.41 -10.44 43.29
C VAL A 12 0.70 -11.33 42.75
N LEU A 13 1.18 -12.30 43.55
CA LEU A 13 2.19 -13.26 43.11
C LEU A 13 1.69 -14.12 41.93
N SER A 14 0.43 -14.56 41.94
CA SER A 14 -0.18 -15.30 40.84
C SER A 14 -0.28 -14.48 39.56
N SER A 15 -0.66 -13.20 39.64
CA SER A 15 -0.69 -12.29 38.50
C SER A 15 0.69 -12.02 37.92
N ILE A 16 1.71 -11.88 38.78
CA ILE A 16 3.13 -11.74 38.34
C ILE A 16 3.60 -13.04 37.68
N PHE A 17 3.25 -14.21 38.24
CA PHE A 17 3.59 -15.50 37.68
C PHE A 17 2.94 -15.73 36.31
N LEU A 18 1.66 -15.37 36.17
CA LEU A 18 0.94 -15.41 34.89
C LEU A 18 1.59 -14.47 33.88
N GLY A 19 1.89 -13.22 34.25
CA GLY A 19 2.57 -12.25 33.37
C GLY A 19 3.97 -12.69 32.93
N ALA A 20 4.71 -13.39 33.79
CA ALA A 20 6.04 -13.93 33.46
C ALA A 20 5.96 -15.20 32.58
N TYR A 21 4.85 -15.95 32.62
CA TYR A 21 4.62 -17.14 31.79
C TYR A 21 3.89 -16.84 30.47
N TYR A 22 3.37 -15.62 30.28
CA TYR A 22 2.89 -15.19 28.97
C TYR A 22 4.09 -15.03 28.03
N PRO A 23 4.22 -15.89 27.00
CA PRO A 23 5.32 -15.75 26.06
C PRO A 23 5.19 -14.40 25.34
N ASN A 24 6.28 -13.62 25.32
CA ASN A 24 6.35 -12.46 24.44
C ASN A 24 6.18 -12.95 23.01
N VAL A 25 5.16 -12.45 22.32
CA VAL A 25 4.92 -12.80 20.91
C VAL A 25 6.06 -12.23 20.09
N ASN A 26 6.95 -13.09 19.61
CA ASN A 26 7.93 -12.69 18.62
C ASN A 26 7.19 -12.53 17.28
N TYR A 27 6.92 -11.27 16.91
CA TYR A 27 6.18 -10.93 15.69
C TYR A 27 6.80 -11.55 14.43
N SER A 28 8.13 -11.49 14.28
CA SER A 28 8.82 -12.09 13.13
C SER A 28 8.61 -13.61 13.05
N GLN A 29 8.65 -14.32 14.18
CA GLN A 29 8.37 -15.76 14.21
C GLN A 29 6.90 -16.04 13.87
N LYS A 30 5.97 -15.21 14.37
CA LYS A 30 4.54 -15.34 14.06
C LYS A 30 4.27 -15.14 12.58
N GLU A 31 4.77 -14.06 11.97
CA GLU A 31 4.57 -13.80 10.54
C GLU A 31 5.20 -14.89 9.67
N SER A 32 6.40 -15.36 10.04
CA SER A 32 7.01 -16.51 9.39
C SER A 32 6.11 -17.75 9.43
N LEU A 33 5.52 -18.07 10.59
CA LEU A 33 4.62 -19.22 10.72
C LEU A 33 3.36 -19.06 9.87
N ILE A 34 2.79 -17.86 9.81
CA ILE A 34 1.63 -17.56 8.96
C ILE A 34 1.97 -17.76 7.50
N LEU A 35 3.10 -17.20 7.03
CA LEU A 35 3.56 -17.34 5.65
C LEU A 35 3.70 -18.82 5.28
N ASN A 36 4.35 -19.61 6.13
CA ASN A 36 4.48 -21.05 5.88
C ASN A 36 3.12 -21.75 5.84
N ALA A 37 2.21 -21.44 6.76
CA ALA A 37 0.89 -22.06 6.77
C ALA A 37 0.11 -21.76 5.48
N VAL A 38 0.16 -20.51 5.01
CA VAL A 38 -0.48 -20.08 3.75
C VAL A 38 0.12 -20.80 2.55
N ILE A 39 1.45 -20.86 2.45
CA ILE A 39 2.13 -21.53 1.33
C ILE A 39 1.83 -23.03 1.30
N ASN A 40 1.90 -23.71 2.45
CA ASN A 40 1.57 -25.13 2.54
C ASN A 40 0.08 -25.39 2.20
N TYR A 41 -0.81 -24.49 2.62
CA TYR A 41 -2.23 -24.59 2.28
C TYR A 41 -2.44 -24.48 0.76
N LEU A 42 -1.78 -23.52 0.11
CA LEU A 42 -1.86 -23.34 -1.33
C LEU A 42 -1.27 -24.56 -2.08
N ASP A 43 -0.15 -25.11 -1.62
CA ASP A 43 0.47 -26.28 -2.25
C ASP A 43 -0.43 -27.52 -2.18
N VAL A 44 -1.09 -27.75 -1.04
CA VAL A 44 -1.91 -28.96 -0.81
C VAL A 44 -3.33 -28.83 -1.37
N LEU A 45 -3.94 -27.65 -1.30
CA LEU A 45 -5.38 -27.49 -1.54
C LEU A 45 -5.72 -26.70 -2.81
N HIS A 46 -4.78 -25.97 -3.39
CA HIS A 46 -5.05 -25.27 -4.65
C HIS A 46 -5.27 -26.30 -5.76
N PHE A 47 -6.35 -26.15 -6.54
CA PHE A 47 -6.71 -27.11 -7.59
C PHE A 47 -5.62 -27.30 -8.65
N LYS A 48 -4.82 -26.25 -8.88
CA LYS A 48 -3.67 -26.26 -9.80
C LYS A 48 -2.50 -25.57 -9.11
N PRO A 49 -1.77 -26.25 -8.21
CA PRO A 49 -0.67 -25.63 -7.49
C PRO A 49 0.40 -25.21 -8.50
N LYS A 50 0.97 -24.02 -8.29
CA LYS A 50 2.10 -23.51 -9.08
C LYS A 50 3.38 -23.76 -8.30
N SER A 51 4.45 -24.09 -9.02
CA SER A 51 5.80 -24.08 -8.46
C SER A 51 6.15 -22.66 -8.02
N ILE A 52 6.75 -22.54 -6.83
CA ILE A 52 7.25 -21.27 -6.29
C ILE A 52 8.73 -21.19 -6.67
N ASP A 53 9.00 -20.66 -7.86
CA ASP A 53 10.30 -20.53 -8.51
C ASP A 53 10.49 -19.11 -9.09
N ASP A 54 11.58 -18.86 -9.81
CA ASP A 54 11.91 -17.56 -10.41
C ASP A 54 10.81 -17.02 -11.35
N ASP A 55 10.07 -17.89 -12.06
CA ASP A 55 8.95 -17.48 -12.94
C ASP A 55 7.75 -17.02 -12.11
N PHE A 56 7.44 -17.75 -11.03
CA PHE A 56 6.46 -17.31 -10.04
C PHE A 56 6.87 -15.97 -9.42
N SER A 57 8.13 -15.82 -9.03
CA SER A 57 8.66 -14.58 -8.45
C SER A 57 8.49 -13.39 -9.38
N SER A 58 8.86 -13.54 -10.66
CA SER A 58 8.72 -12.46 -11.63
C SER A 58 7.26 -12.06 -11.83
N GLN A 59 6.34 -13.02 -11.93
CA GLN A 59 4.90 -12.74 -12.03
C GLN A 59 4.37 -12.08 -10.75
N ALA A 60 4.76 -12.57 -9.58
CA ALA A 60 4.36 -12.02 -8.29
C ALA A 60 4.86 -10.58 -8.11
N PHE A 61 6.08 -10.28 -8.59
CA PHE A 61 6.62 -8.92 -8.60
C PHE A 61 5.77 -7.98 -9.46
N ASP A 62 5.44 -8.39 -10.70
CA ASP A 62 4.65 -7.59 -11.62
C ASP A 62 3.24 -7.30 -11.07
N GLU A 63 2.57 -8.35 -10.58
CA GLU A 63 1.25 -8.23 -9.93
C GLU A 63 1.31 -7.38 -8.66
N PHE A 64 2.39 -7.47 -7.88
CA PHE A 64 2.59 -6.65 -6.69
C PHE A 64 2.68 -5.16 -7.05
N ILE A 65 3.53 -4.78 -8.01
CA ILE A 65 3.68 -3.37 -8.40
C ILE A 65 2.35 -2.81 -8.94
N GLU A 66 1.65 -3.57 -9.80
CA GLU A 66 0.34 -3.16 -10.32
C GLU A 66 -0.71 -3.07 -9.20
N SER A 67 -0.66 -3.94 -8.19
CA SER A 67 -1.59 -3.88 -7.04
C SER A 67 -1.35 -2.68 -6.12
N VAL A 68 -0.08 -2.27 -5.97
CA VAL A 68 0.32 -1.16 -5.10
C VAL A 68 -0.02 0.19 -5.73
N ASP A 69 0.26 0.36 -7.02
CA ASP A 69 0.02 1.62 -7.73
C ASP A 69 -0.61 1.41 -9.12
N PRO A 70 -1.86 0.91 -9.19
CA PRO A 70 -2.54 0.65 -10.47
C PRO A 70 -2.78 1.95 -11.25
N GLY A 71 -2.80 3.10 -10.57
CA GLY A 71 -2.97 4.42 -11.15
C GLY A 71 -1.66 5.05 -11.63
N LYS A 72 -0.50 4.42 -11.37
CA LYS A 72 0.84 4.94 -11.67
C LYS A 72 1.01 6.40 -11.24
N ARG A 73 0.61 6.68 -10.00
CA ARG A 73 0.53 8.05 -9.43
C ARG A 73 1.26 8.18 -8.10
N PHE A 74 1.90 7.14 -7.60
CA PHE A 74 2.66 7.17 -6.35
C PHE A 74 4.13 6.83 -6.59
N LEU A 75 4.38 5.73 -7.30
CA LEU A 75 5.72 5.20 -7.53
C LEU A 75 6.38 5.86 -8.75
N ILE A 76 7.67 6.15 -8.62
CA ILE A 76 8.53 6.52 -9.75
C ILE A 76 9.39 5.34 -10.21
N GLN A 77 9.88 5.37 -11.45
CA GLN A 77 10.61 4.28 -12.06
C GLN A 77 11.84 3.87 -11.23
N SER A 78 12.59 4.83 -10.66
CA SER A 78 13.77 4.53 -9.84
C SER A 78 13.46 3.77 -8.55
N GLU A 79 12.23 3.86 -8.03
CA GLU A 79 11.80 3.09 -6.85
C GLU A 79 11.44 1.66 -7.24
N ILE A 80 10.79 1.49 -8.40
CA ILE A 80 10.51 0.18 -8.98
C ILE A 80 11.83 -0.53 -9.33
N ASP A 81 12.79 0.20 -9.87
CA ASP A 81 14.12 -0.31 -10.19
C ASP A 81 14.87 -0.76 -8.93
N GLN A 82 14.71 -0.05 -7.79
CA GLN A 82 15.26 -0.50 -6.50
C GLN A 82 14.66 -1.83 -6.05
N LEU A 83 13.36 -2.04 -6.26
CA LEU A 83 12.71 -3.30 -5.94
C LEU A 83 13.03 -4.41 -6.94
N SER A 84 13.39 -4.06 -8.18
CA SER A 84 13.65 -5.02 -9.26
C SER A 84 14.77 -6.02 -8.95
N ILE A 85 15.66 -5.70 -7.99
CA ILE A 85 16.70 -6.61 -7.48
C ILE A 85 16.15 -7.87 -6.81
N TYR A 86 14.87 -7.86 -6.45
CA TYR A 86 14.12 -8.96 -5.86
C TYR A 86 13.19 -9.67 -6.85
N ARG A 87 13.14 -9.24 -8.12
CA ARG A 87 12.17 -9.76 -9.11
C ARG A 87 12.18 -11.27 -9.22
N ASP A 88 13.35 -11.89 -9.12
CA ASP A 88 13.57 -13.34 -9.19
C ASP A 88 13.87 -13.98 -7.83
N LYS A 89 13.64 -13.28 -6.70
CA LYS A 89 14.01 -13.73 -5.34
C LYS A 89 12.85 -13.84 -4.37
N ILE A 90 11.62 -13.57 -4.80
CA ILE A 90 10.45 -13.62 -3.91
C ILE A 90 10.24 -15.06 -3.41
N ASP A 91 10.43 -16.06 -4.27
CA ASP A 91 10.43 -17.48 -3.93
C ASP A 91 11.53 -17.86 -2.93
N ASP A 92 12.74 -17.32 -3.09
CA ASP A 92 13.82 -17.49 -2.11
C ASP A 92 13.46 -16.84 -0.77
N ASN A 93 12.87 -15.65 -0.79
CA ASN A 93 12.37 -14.97 0.41
C ASN A 93 11.31 -15.83 1.12
N VAL A 94 10.36 -16.41 0.37
CA VAL A 94 9.35 -17.33 0.89
C VAL A 94 9.98 -18.59 1.51
N ARG A 95 10.91 -19.24 0.79
CA ARG A 95 11.58 -20.47 1.24
C ARG A 95 12.41 -20.23 2.50
N ASN A 96 13.14 -19.11 2.55
CA ASN A 96 13.99 -18.74 3.66
C ASN A 96 13.24 -18.05 4.81
N ARG A 97 11.92 -17.81 4.66
CA ARG A 97 11.10 -17.07 5.64
C ARG A 97 11.65 -15.67 5.91
N SER A 98 12.21 -15.07 4.86
CA SER A 98 12.72 -13.71 4.86
C SER A 98 11.65 -12.76 4.34
N PHE A 99 11.62 -11.55 4.89
CA PHE A 99 10.70 -10.48 4.49
C PHE A 99 11.42 -9.32 3.79
N GLU A 100 12.66 -9.52 3.33
CA GLU A 100 13.49 -8.48 2.71
C GLU A 100 12.77 -7.71 1.60
N PHE A 101 12.14 -8.40 0.63
CA PHE A 101 11.36 -7.74 -0.40
C PHE A 101 10.19 -6.94 0.18
N PHE A 102 9.45 -7.53 1.13
CA PHE A 102 8.30 -6.89 1.75
C PHE A 102 8.70 -5.63 2.52
N ASP A 103 9.74 -5.70 3.35
CA ASP A 103 10.23 -4.59 4.15
C ASP A 103 10.72 -3.45 3.24
N ALA A 104 11.50 -3.78 2.19
CA ALA A 104 11.96 -2.80 1.22
C ALA A 104 10.80 -2.13 0.46
N ALA A 105 9.81 -2.92 0.03
CA ALA A 105 8.64 -2.39 -0.65
C ALA A 105 7.78 -1.52 0.29
N TYR A 106 7.64 -1.93 1.55
CA TYR A 106 6.87 -1.20 2.55
C TYR A 106 7.46 0.19 2.83
N ASP A 107 8.78 0.29 2.96
CA ASP A 107 9.48 1.56 3.14
C ASP A 107 9.26 2.51 1.94
N ILE A 108 9.34 1.98 0.72
CA ILE A 108 9.05 2.76 -0.51
C ILE A 108 7.58 3.20 -0.55
N ILE A 109 6.65 2.34 -0.16
CA ILE A 109 5.21 2.68 -0.11
C ILE A 109 4.96 3.81 0.89
N LEU A 110 5.58 3.76 2.07
CA LEU A 110 5.46 4.85 3.05
C LEU A 110 6.05 6.16 2.51
N SER A 111 7.24 6.10 1.90
CA SER A 111 7.90 7.27 1.32
C SER A 111 7.08 7.90 0.18
N SER A 112 6.61 7.08 -0.75
CA SER A 112 5.79 7.51 -1.89
C SER A 112 4.44 8.10 -1.45
N ARG A 113 3.82 7.55 -0.40
CA ARG A 113 2.62 8.13 0.22
C ARG A 113 2.91 9.52 0.79
N SER A 114 3.98 9.68 1.57
CA SER A 114 4.36 10.97 2.13
C SER A 114 4.69 11.99 1.04
N ARG A 115 5.36 11.57 -0.03
CA ARG A 115 5.62 12.43 -1.20
C ARG A 115 4.32 12.86 -1.89
N ALA A 116 3.39 11.95 -2.14
CA ALA A 116 2.10 12.27 -2.76
C ALA A 116 1.28 13.26 -1.92
N GLU A 117 1.27 13.10 -0.59
CA GLU A 117 0.63 14.04 0.32
C GLU A 117 1.26 15.44 0.25
N ALA A 118 2.59 15.51 0.21
CA ALA A 118 3.31 16.78 0.05
C ALA A 118 3.00 17.46 -1.29
N ILE A 119 3.01 16.70 -2.39
CA ILE A 119 2.64 17.20 -3.73
C ILE A 119 1.22 17.77 -3.72
N PHE A 120 0.27 17.03 -3.15
CA PHE A 120 -1.12 17.47 -3.08
C PHE A 120 -1.28 18.76 -2.26
N ASN A 121 -0.66 18.82 -1.07
CA ASN A 121 -0.73 20.00 -0.21
C ASN A 121 -0.11 21.24 -0.90
N GLU A 122 1.04 21.09 -1.55
CA GLU A 122 1.67 22.14 -2.35
C GLU A 122 0.74 22.65 -3.46
N MET A 123 -0.01 21.75 -4.12
CA MET A 123 -0.93 22.12 -5.21
C MET A 123 -2.16 22.88 -4.73
N ILE A 124 -2.73 22.54 -3.57
CA ILE A 124 -3.96 23.18 -3.08
C ILE A 124 -3.71 24.49 -2.32
N GLU A 125 -2.48 24.74 -1.87
CA GLU A 125 -2.09 26.01 -1.26
C GLU A 125 -1.97 27.15 -2.28
N ASN A 126 -1.77 26.80 -3.56
CA ASN A 126 -1.66 27.75 -4.66
C ASN A 126 -2.97 27.85 -5.43
N ASP A 127 -3.23 29.00 -6.07
CA ASP A 127 -4.35 29.13 -7.00
C ASP A 127 -4.17 28.14 -8.15
N PHE A 128 -5.20 27.32 -8.39
CA PHE A 128 -5.17 26.31 -9.44
C PHE A 128 -5.74 26.87 -10.74
N GLU A 129 -4.88 27.05 -11.74
CA GLU A 129 -5.32 27.46 -13.08
C GLU A 129 -6.10 26.32 -13.76
N THR A 130 -7.37 26.58 -14.09
CA THR A 130 -8.25 25.67 -14.84
C THR A 130 -8.38 26.06 -16.31
N GLU A 131 -7.71 27.13 -16.72
CA GLU A 131 -7.69 27.59 -18.10
C GLU A 131 -6.61 26.83 -18.88
N GLY A 132 -7.03 26.07 -19.89
CA GLY A 132 -6.09 25.37 -20.77
C GLY A 132 -6.67 24.12 -21.39
N LYS A 133 -6.00 23.60 -22.40
CA LYS A 133 -6.28 22.28 -22.97
C LYS A 133 -5.16 21.34 -22.57
N GLU A 134 -5.44 20.44 -21.63
CA GLU A 134 -4.53 19.37 -21.24
C GLU A 134 -5.04 18.03 -21.75
N PHE A 135 -4.10 17.16 -22.12
CA PHE A 135 -4.40 15.78 -22.51
C PHE A 135 -3.77 14.83 -21.50
N MET A 136 -4.58 13.87 -21.03
CA MET A 136 -4.14 12.80 -20.16
C MET A 136 -4.71 11.47 -20.65
N GLU A 137 -3.85 10.46 -20.71
CA GLU A 137 -4.29 9.08 -20.92
C GLU A 137 -4.92 8.54 -19.63
N MET A 138 -6.22 8.27 -19.68
CA MET A 138 -6.99 7.78 -18.53
C MET A 138 -6.78 6.28 -18.30
N ASP A 139 -6.38 5.54 -19.32
CA ASP A 139 -6.00 4.13 -19.19
C ASP A 139 -4.60 4.01 -18.57
N SER A 140 -4.54 3.70 -17.28
CA SER A 140 -3.27 3.54 -16.56
C SER A 140 -2.39 2.43 -17.13
N LYS A 141 -2.97 1.42 -17.80
CA LYS A 141 -2.20 0.34 -18.44
C LYS A 141 -1.37 0.85 -19.60
N LYS A 142 -1.79 1.94 -20.25
CA LYS A 142 -1.06 2.61 -21.34
C LYS A 142 -0.06 3.66 -20.87
N ARG A 143 -0.05 4.00 -19.59
CA ARG A 143 0.90 4.95 -19.00
C ARG A 143 2.15 4.23 -18.51
N ALA A 144 3.30 4.88 -18.61
CA ALA A 144 4.50 4.48 -17.87
C ALA A 144 4.47 5.11 -16.47
N HIS A 145 5.23 4.55 -15.54
CA HIS A 145 5.54 5.26 -14.30
C HIS A 145 6.37 6.50 -14.60
N ALA A 146 6.19 7.56 -13.80
CA ALA A 146 7.01 8.75 -13.91
C ALA A 146 8.49 8.39 -13.64
N THR A 147 9.41 8.94 -14.42
CA THR A 147 10.85 8.69 -14.22
C THR A 147 11.45 9.57 -13.14
N THR A 148 10.82 10.71 -12.86
CA THR A 148 11.26 11.69 -11.86
C THR A 148 10.10 12.20 -11.02
N GLU A 149 10.40 12.81 -9.87
CA GLU A 149 9.39 13.46 -9.05
C GLU A 149 8.73 14.66 -9.76
N SER A 150 9.44 15.34 -10.66
CA SER A 150 8.87 16.42 -11.48
C SER A 150 7.81 15.88 -12.44
N GLU A 151 8.10 14.78 -13.13
CA GLU A 151 7.12 14.12 -14.00
C GLU A 151 5.92 13.60 -13.19
N LEU A 152 6.17 13.10 -11.97
CA LEU A 152 5.10 12.67 -11.07
C LEU A 152 4.20 13.85 -10.68
N LYS A 153 4.79 15.01 -10.34
CA LYS A 153 4.04 16.25 -10.09
C LYS A 153 3.20 16.66 -11.30
N ASP A 154 3.71 16.53 -12.52
CA ASP A 154 2.92 16.81 -13.73
C ASP A 154 1.73 15.85 -13.89
N VAL A 155 1.89 14.57 -13.53
CA VAL A 155 0.78 13.60 -13.49
C VAL A 155 -0.29 14.03 -12.48
N TRP A 156 0.14 14.41 -11.26
CA TRP A 156 -0.78 14.91 -10.23
C TRP A 156 -1.51 16.18 -10.65
N LYS A 157 -0.82 17.13 -11.31
CA LYS A 157 -1.42 18.35 -11.83
C LYS A 157 -2.56 18.03 -12.80
N LYS A 158 -2.32 17.15 -13.77
CA LYS A 158 -3.33 16.75 -14.76
C LYS A 158 -4.52 16.03 -14.12
N LEU A 159 -4.26 15.16 -13.13
CA LEU A 159 -5.31 14.46 -12.39
C LEU A 159 -6.17 15.44 -11.59
N LEU A 160 -5.55 16.41 -10.91
CA LEU A 160 -6.25 17.41 -10.13
C LEU A 160 -7.05 18.36 -11.03
N HIS A 161 -6.47 18.77 -12.16
CA HIS A 161 -7.18 19.55 -13.17
C HIS A 161 -8.43 18.83 -13.66
N PHE A 162 -8.30 17.55 -14.03
CA PHE A 162 -9.42 16.72 -14.47
C PHE A 162 -10.51 16.64 -13.39
N ASP A 163 -10.16 16.32 -12.14
CA ASP A 163 -11.12 16.23 -11.02
C ASP A 163 -11.84 17.57 -10.76
N ILE A 164 -11.12 18.70 -10.80
CA ILE A 164 -11.71 20.03 -10.60
C ILE A 164 -12.71 20.35 -11.72
N ILE A 165 -12.33 20.14 -12.98
CA ILE A 165 -13.21 20.43 -14.13
C ILE A 165 -14.45 19.55 -14.11
N THR A 166 -14.31 18.25 -13.87
CA THR A 166 -15.47 17.33 -13.79
C THR A 166 -16.42 17.76 -12.68
N ARG A 167 -15.91 18.10 -11.49
CA ARG A 167 -16.77 18.56 -10.38
C ARG A 167 -17.42 19.92 -10.65
N LEU A 168 -16.74 20.82 -11.36
CA LEU A 168 -17.29 22.11 -11.75
C LEU A 168 -18.45 21.91 -12.75
N GLU A 169 -18.26 21.06 -13.75
CA GLU A 169 -19.28 20.72 -14.74
C GLU A 169 -20.52 20.10 -14.08
N ASP A 170 -20.33 19.13 -13.18
CA ASP A 170 -21.42 18.51 -12.42
C ASP A 170 -22.23 19.53 -11.61
N LYS A 171 -21.55 20.50 -10.97
CA LYS A 171 -22.19 21.56 -10.21
C LYS A 171 -22.96 22.53 -11.10
N LEU A 172 -22.41 22.92 -12.24
CA LEU A 172 -23.07 23.81 -13.19
C LEU A 172 -24.35 23.17 -13.73
N LYS A 173 -24.27 21.90 -14.13
CA LYS A 173 -25.43 21.14 -14.60
C LYS A 173 -26.52 21.02 -13.52
N SER A 174 -26.12 20.72 -12.28
CA SER A 174 -27.06 20.66 -11.15
C SER A 174 -27.77 22.00 -10.90
N GLN A 175 -27.08 23.13 -11.09
CA GLN A 175 -27.67 24.47 -10.96
C GLN A 175 -28.64 24.80 -12.11
N GLU A 176 -28.35 24.35 -13.32
CA GLU A 176 -29.23 24.52 -14.48
C GLU A 176 -30.54 23.73 -14.29
N GLU A 177 -30.44 22.46 -13.90
CA GLU A 177 -31.59 21.61 -13.62
C GLU A 177 -32.45 22.15 -12.47
N ALA A 178 -31.85 22.69 -11.41
CA ALA A 178 -32.59 23.31 -10.30
C ALA A 178 -33.39 24.54 -10.76
N LYS A 179 -32.80 25.39 -11.60
CA LYS A 179 -33.48 26.58 -12.15
C LYS A 179 -34.63 26.18 -13.08
N GLU A 180 -34.45 25.15 -13.89
CA GLU A 180 -35.50 24.64 -14.79
C GLU A 180 -36.68 24.04 -14.02
N ASN A 181 -36.44 23.36 -12.90
CA ASN A 181 -37.51 22.79 -12.06
C ASN A 181 -38.26 23.85 -11.21
N GLU A 182 -37.66 25.04 -11.00
CA GLU A 182 -38.27 26.17 -10.29
C GLU A 182 -39.06 27.12 -11.22
N SER A 183 -38.97 26.96 -12.54
CA SER A 183 -39.66 27.77 -13.56
C SER A 183 -40.86 27.07 -14.20
#